data_AF-A0A3R7BKF4-F1
#
_entry.id   AF-A0A3R7BKF4-F1
#
_cell.length_a   1.000
_cell.length_b   1.000
_cell.length_c   1.000
_cell.angle_alpha   90.00
_cell.angle_beta   90.00
_cell.angle_gamma   90.00
#
_symmetry.space_group_name_H-M   'P 1'
#
loop_
_entity.id
_entity.type
_entity.pdbx_description
1 polymer ?
#
loop_
_entity_poly.entity_id
_entity_poly.type
_entity_poly.pdbx_seq_one_letter_code
_entity_poly.pdbx_strand_id
1 'polypeptide(L)' 'EVRVSNQIAQRLYRSMGFFEIGFIPLYYKDGEGAMVMRKAL' A
#
# COMPACT_ATOMS: atom_id res chain seq x y z
N GLU A 1 1.00 2.78 -4.61
CA GLU A 1 1.03 1.38 -4.12
C GLU A 1 2.11 1.24 -3.05
N VAL A 2 1.96 0.31 -2.11
CA VAL A 2 2.92 0.09 -1.01
C VAL A 2 3.12 -1.39 -0.74
N ARG A 3 4.36 -1.81 -0.43
CA ARG A 3 4.69 -3.17 0.01
C ARG A 3 3.84 -3.60 1.20
N VAL A 4 3.36 -4.84 1.19
CA VAL A 4 2.58 -5.44 2.30
C VAL A 4 3.42 -5.51 3.58
N SER A 5 4.71 -5.76 3.47
CA SER A 5 5.64 -5.80 4.60
C SER A 5 5.99 -4.42 5.17
N ASN A 6 5.82 -3.33 4.39
CA ASN A 6 6.22 -2.00 4.82
C ASN A 6 5.15 -1.30 5.69
N GLN A 7 5.04 -1.78 6.92
CA GLN A 7 4.07 -1.29 7.91
C GLN A 7 4.30 0.19 8.28
N ILE A 8 5.54 0.69 8.21
CA ILE A 8 5.87 2.08 8.51
C ILE A 8 5.26 3.00 7.43
N ALA A 9 5.48 2.69 6.15
CA ALA A 9 4.91 3.47 5.06
C ALA A 9 3.37 3.41 5.03
N GLN A 10 2.79 2.24 5.31
CA GLN A 10 1.33 2.10 5.41
C GLN A 10 0.73 3.01 6.50
N ARG A 11 1.37 3.09 7.68
CA ARG A 11 0.93 4.00 8.76
C ARG A 11 1.07 5.47 8.36
N LEU A 12 2.17 5.83 7.71
CA LEU A 12 2.37 7.18 7.18
C LEU A 12 1.25 7.55 6.19
N TYR A 13 0.98 6.70 5.20
CA TYR A 13 -0.07 6.96 4.21
C TYR A 13 -1.46 7.08 4.84
N ARG A 14 -1.80 6.21 5.81
CA ARG A 14 -3.05 6.36 6.57
C ARG A 14 -3.13 7.71 7.29
N SER A 15 -2.05 8.17 7.94
CA SER A 15 -2.03 9.48 8.60
C SER A 15 -2.17 10.67 7.63
N MET A 16 -1.81 10.48 6.36
CA MET A 16 -1.97 11.47 5.30
C MET A 16 -3.35 11.44 4.62
N GLY A 17 -4.29 10.63 5.11
CA GLY A 17 -5.64 10.51 4.57
C GLY A 17 -5.76 9.53 3.39
N PHE A 18 -4.77 8.66 3.19
CA PHE A 18 -4.91 7.56 2.24
C PHE A 18 -5.65 6.38 2.87
N PHE A 19 -6.43 5.69 2.06
CA PHE A 19 -7.11 4.44 2.41
C PHE A 19 -6.82 3.37 1.36
N GLU A 20 -6.88 2.11 1.79
CA GLU A 20 -6.70 0.95 0.92
C GLU A 20 -7.89 0.81 -0.03
N ILE A 21 -7.60 0.56 -1.31
CA ILE A 21 -8.61 0.34 -2.36
C ILE A 21 -8.42 -0.98 -3.10
N GLY A 22 -7.39 -1.75 -2.76
CA GLY A 22 -7.16 -3.04 -3.40
C GLY A 22 -5.78 -3.63 -3.09
N PHE A 23 -5.59 -4.83 -3.60
CA PHE A 23 -4.40 -5.64 -3.41
C PHE A 23 -3.98 -6.25 -4.76
N ILE A 24 -2.68 -6.23 -5.04
CA ILE A 24 -2.10 -6.85 -6.23
C ILE A 24 -1.08 -7.90 -5.75
N PRO A 25 -1.34 -9.21 -5.98
CA PRO A 25 -0.37 -10.26 -5.67
C PRO A 25 0.84 -10.17 -6.60
N LEU A 26 2.02 -10.56 -6.10
CA LEU A 26 3.26 -10.66 -6.90
C LEU A 26 3.63 -9.38 -7.68
N TYR A 27 3.32 -8.19 -7.13
CA TYR A 27 3.52 -6.91 -7.80
C TYR A 27 5.01 -6.54 -7.92
N TYR A 28 5.79 -6.82 -6.88
CA TYR A 28 7.23 -6.56 -6.88
C TYR A 28 8.00 -7.73 -7.48
N LYS A 29 9.21 -7.46 -7.99
CA LYS A 29 10.07 -8.45 -8.67
C LYS A 29 10.46 -9.65 -7.79
N ASP A 30 10.47 -9.44 -6.48
CA ASP A 30 10.74 -10.46 -5.46
C ASP A 30 9.51 -11.32 -5.11
N GLY A 31 8.38 -11.09 -5.80
CA GLY A 31 7.11 -11.75 -5.54
C GLY A 31 6.30 -11.11 -4.42
N GLU A 32 6.75 -10.01 -3.81
CA GLU A 32 5.94 -9.36 -2.79
C GLU A 32 4.69 -8.70 -3.39
N GLY A 33 3.56 -8.86 -2.72
CA GLY A 33 2.33 -8.15 -3.07
C GLY A 33 2.39 -6.65 -2.74
N ALA A 34 1.49 -5.90 -3.35
CA ALA A 34 1.31 -4.48 -3.07
C ALA A 34 -0.13 -4.16 -2.67
N MET A 35 -0.27 -3.26 -1.70
CA MET A 35 -1.53 -2.61 -1.35
C MET A 35 -1.69 -1.34 -2.19
N VAL A 36 -2.81 -1.21 -2.88
CA VAL A 36 -3.17 0.00 -3.61
C VAL A 36 -3.84 0.95 -2.63
N MET A 37 -3.29 2.15 -2.48
CA MET A 37 -3.82 3.17 -1.58
C MET A 37 -4.16 4.43 -2.35
N ARG A 38 -5.28 5.07 -2.00
CA ARG A 38 -5.77 6.31 -2.61
C ARG A 38 -6.06 7.34 -1.54
N LYS A 39 -5.75 8.61 -1.81
CA LYS A 39 -6.12 9.73 -0.94
C LYS A 39 -7.56 10.16 -1.27
N ALA A 40 -8.40 10.34 -0.25
CA ALA A 40 -9.69 11.00 -0.44
C ALA A 40 -9.40 12.45 -0.86
N LEU A 41 -9.96 12.88 -2.00
CA LEU A 41 -9.89 14.27 -2.45
C LEU A 41 -10.91 15.12 -1.69
#